data_AF-A0AAW0RW28-F1
#
_entry.id   AF-A0AAW0RW28-F1
#
_cell.length_a   1.000
_cell.length_b   1.000
_cell.length_c   1.000
_cell.angle_alpha   90.00
_cell.angle_beta   90.00
_cell.angle_gamma   90.00
#
_symmetry.space_group_name_H-M   'P 1'
#
loop_
_entity.id
_entity.type
_entity.pdbx_description
1 polymer ?
#
loop_
_entity_poly.entity_id
_entity_poly.type
_entity_poly.pdbx_seq_one_letter_code
_entity_poly.pdbx_strand_id
1 'polypeptide(L)'
;MASRRTTRDQIDPEVTRWLTCCDYSTIFRNNFTMLAAVFSAGFAFEIGFNQAMNKVWDNNNRGRQWKDIRHKYVEEAEDDD
;
A
#
# COMPACT_ATOMS: atom_id res chain seq x y z
N MET A 1 62.91 -18.44 5.45
CA MET A 1 61.74 -19.35 5.48
C MET A 1 60.78 -18.84 6.55
N ALA A 2 59.72 -18.14 6.13
CA ALA A 2 58.30 -18.55 6.25
C ALA A 2 57.81 -18.52 7.72
N SER A 3 56.78 -17.77 8.09
CA SER A 3 55.48 -17.70 7.44
C SER A 3 54.71 -16.49 7.96
N ARG A 4 54.22 -15.62 7.06
CA ARG A 4 53.24 -14.59 7.40
C ARG A 4 51.94 -15.32 7.75
N ARG A 5 51.58 -15.37 9.03
CA ARG A 5 50.24 -15.80 9.45
C ARG A 5 49.24 -14.71 9.09
N THR A 6 48.68 -14.86 7.91
CA THR A 6 47.38 -14.38 7.45
C THR A 6 46.45 -13.91 8.57
N THR A 7 46.25 -12.61 8.67
CA THR A 7 45.00 -12.00 9.17
C THR A 7 43.88 -12.42 8.23
N ARG A 8 43.13 -13.46 8.62
CA ARG A 8 41.79 -13.70 8.08
C ARG A 8 40.85 -12.98 9.01
N ASP A 9 40.25 -11.90 8.51
CA ASP A 9 39.16 -11.19 9.17
C ASP A 9 38.12 -12.20 9.66
N GLN A 10 38.11 -12.42 10.98
CA GLN A 10 37.04 -13.16 11.64
C GLN A 10 35.82 -12.25 11.59
N ILE A 11 34.94 -12.48 10.63
CA ILE A 11 33.61 -11.87 10.63
C ILE A 11 32.90 -12.43 11.88
N ASP A 12 32.70 -11.58 12.88
CA ASP A 12 32.06 -11.96 14.13
C ASP A 12 30.64 -12.50 13.87
N PRO A 13 30.32 -13.76 14.22
CA PRO A 13 29.01 -14.36 13.96
C PRO A 13 27.88 -13.68 14.76
N GLU A 14 28.22 -12.97 15.84
CA GLU A 14 27.31 -12.12 16.60
C GLU A 14 26.80 -10.95 15.77
N VAL A 15 27.67 -10.30 14.98
CA VAL A 15 27.31 -9.16 14.11
C VAL A 15 26.38 -9.63 13.00
N THR A 16 26.60 -10.82 12.46
CA THR A 16 25.67 -11.43 11.49
C THR A 16 24.32 -11.75 12.14
N ARG A 17 24.28 -12.22 13.39
CA ARG A 17 23.03 -12.53 14.13
C ARG A 17 22.17 -11.28 14.38
N TRP A 18 22.75 -10.14 14.72
CA TRP A 18 22.01 -8.87 14.84
C TRP A 18 21.46 -8.37 13.50
N LEU A 19 22.14 -8.69 12.40
CA LEU A 19 21.73 -8.30 11.05
C LEU A 19 20.71 -9.27 10.42
N THR A 20 20.64 -10.54 10.85
CA THR A 20 19.77 -11.56 10.21
C THR A 20 18.66 -12.13 11.09
N CYS A 21 18.74 -12.07 12.43
CA CYS A 21 17.71 -12.66 13.31
C CYS A 21 16.34 -11.98 13.16
N CYS A 22 16.33 -10.70 12.77
CA CYS A 22 15.11 -9.91 12.65
C CYS A 22 14.55 -9.83 11.22
N ASP A 23 15.17 -10.49 10.25
CA ASP A 23 14.63 -10.60 8.88
C ASP A 23 13.69 -11.80 8.76
N TYR A 24 12.75 -11.91 9.68
CA TYR A 24 11.67 -12.88 9.59
C TYR A 24 10.44 -12.15 9.05
N SER A 25 10.21 -12.26 7.74
CA SER A 25 8.98 -11.80 7.12
C SER A 25 7.79 -12.56 7.74
N THR A 26 7.21 -12.01 8.80
CA THR A 26 6.09 -12.61 9.56
C THR A 26 4.86 -12.79 8.68
N ILE A 27 4.75 -12.00 7.61
CA ILE A 27 3.61 -11.94 6.70
C ILE A 27 3.78 -12.88 5.50
N PHE A 28 5.01 -13.07 4.98
CA PHE A 28 5.24 -13.86 3.76
C PHE A 28 5.86 -15.24 3.98
N ARG A 29 6.13 -15.65 5.23
CA ARG A 29 6.84 -16.92 5.50
C ARG A 29 5.96 -18.17 5.44
N ASN A 30 4.66 -18.04 5.66
CA ASN A 30 3.71 -19.16 5.59
C ASN A 30 2.69 -18.90 4.48
N ASN A 31 2.44 -19.90 3.62
CA ASN A 31 1.50 -19.78 2.50
C ASN A 31 0.12 -19.26 2.93
N PHE A 32 -0.42 -19.78 4.04
CA PHE A 32 -1.70 -19.31 4.58
C PHE A 32 -1.65 -17.86 5.05
N THR A 33 -0.62 -17.47 5.81
CA THR A 33 -0.45 -16.11 6.32
C THR A 33 -0.27 -15.11 5.18
N MET A 34 0.46 -15.49 4.13
CA MET A 34 0.61 -14.70 2.92
C MET A 34 -0.75 -14.46 2.23
N LEU A 35 -1.53 -15.53 2.01
CA LEU A 35 -2.85 -15.41 1.36
C LEU A 35 -3.80 -14.55 2.19
N ALA A 36 -3.85 -14.76 3.51
CA ALA A 36 -4.67 -13.96 4.41
C ALA A 36 -4.27 -12.47 4.37
N ALA A 37 -2.97 -12.18 4.35
CA ALA A 37 -2.46 -10.81 4.26
C ALA A 37 -2.79 -10.15 2.92
N VAL A 38 -2.60 -10.84 1.80
CA VAL A 38 -2.90 -10.30 0.46
C VAL A 38 -4.40 -10.03 0.32
N PHE A 39 -5.28 -10.94 0.76
CA PHE A 39 -6.72 -10.69 0.69
C PHE A 39 -7.16 -9.56 1.62
N SER A 40 -6.66 -9.53 2.86
CA SER A 40 -7.00 -8.45 3.81
C SER A 40 -6.51 -7.09 3.30
N ALA A 41 -5.29 -7.03 2.76
CA ALA A 41 -4.74 -5.84 2.14
C ALA A 41 -5.54 -5.45 0.89
N GLY A 42 -5.97 -6.41 0.06
CA GLY A 42 -6.81 -6.17 -1.11
C GLY A 42 -8.12 -5.46 -0.75
N PHE A 43 -8.88 -5.99 0.22
CA PHE A 43 -10.14 -5.36 0.67
C PHE A 43 -9.91 -4.00 1.33
N ALA A 44 -8.91 -3.89 2.19
CA ALA A 44 -8.59 -2.61 2.84
C ALA A 44 -8.17 -1.54 1.82
N PHE A 45 -7.36 -1.95 0.83
CA PHE A 45 -6.91 -1.09 -0.26
C PHE A 45 -8.09 -0.68 -1.15
N GLU A 46 -8.98 -1.59 -1.53
CA GLU A 46 -10.16 -1.28 -2.34
C GLU A 46 -11.00 -0.15 -1.70
N ILE A 47 -11.32 -0.28 -0.41
CA ILE A 47 -12.14 0.71 0.31
C ILE A 47 -11.43 2.08 0.34
N GLY A 48 -10.15 2.10 0.76
CA GLY A 48 -9.40 3.35 0.89
C GLY A 48 -9.10 4.00 -0.46
N PHE A 49 -8.67 3.21 -1.45
CA PHE A 49 -8.28 3.66 -2.77
C PHE A 49 -9.46 4.22 -3.54
N ASN A 50 -10.62 3.53 -3.56
CA ASN A 50 -11.81 4.03 -4.25
C ASN A 50 -12.27 5.38 -3.70
N GLN A 51 -12.34 5.52 -2.36
CA GLN A 51 -12.72 6.80 -1.75
C GLN A 51 -11.72 7.91 -2.04
N ALA A 52 -10.43 7.61 -1.93
CA ALA A 52 -9.37 8.58 -2.18
C ALA A 52 -9.38 9.04 -3.65
N MET A 53 -9.44 8.10 -4.60
CA MET A 53 -9.40 8.41 -6.02
C MET A 53 -10.67 9.12 -6.49
N ASN A 54 -11.84 8.73 -5.99
CA ASN A 54 -13.06 9.49 -6.24
C ASN A 54 -12.91 10.94 -5.75
N LYS A 55 -12.39 11.17 -4.55
CA LYS A 55 -12.19 12.53 -4.03
C LYS A 55 -11.19 13.34 -4.87
N VAL A 56 -10.11 12.73 -5.33
CA VAL A 56 -9.13 13.37 -6.21
C VAL A 56 -9.78 13.75 -7.54
N TRP A 57 -10.51 12.82 -8.15
CA TRP A 57 -11.22 13.04 -9.40
C TRP A 57 -12.28 14.14 -9.27
N ASP A 58 -13.06 14.08 -8.20
CA ASP A 58 -14.13 15.03 -7.90
C ASP A 58 -13.59 16.43 -7.73
N ASN A 59 -12.45 16.56 -7.04
CA ASN A 59 -11.76 17.83 -6.84
C ASN A 59 -11.22 18.41 -8.16
N ASN A 60 -10.68 17.54 -9.03
CA ASN A 60 -10.12 17.97 -10.30
C ASN A 60 -11.19 18.35 -11.34
N ASN A 61 -12.40 17.79 -11.23
CA ASN A 61 -13.49 17.99 -12.18
C ASN A 61 -14.68 18.77 -11.60
N ARG A 62 -14.46 19.54 -10.52
CA ARG A 62 -15.50 20.37 -9.90
C ARG A 62 -16.22 21.25 -10.92
N GLY A 63 -17.55 21.31 -10.82
CA GLY A 63 -18.39 22.14 -11.67
C GLY A 63 -18.67 21.56 -13.05
N ARG A 64 -18.07 20.41 -13.40
CA ARG A 64 -18.31 19.70 -14.68
C ARG A 64 -19.02 18.37 -14.50
N GLN A 65 -19.13 17.90 -13.26
CA GLN A 65 -19.73 16.60 -12.99
C GLN A 65 -21.24 16.72 -12.94
N TRP A 66 -21.95 15.68 -13.42
CA TRP A 66 -23.41 15.63 -13.35
C TRP A 66 -23.94 15.92 -11.94
N LYS A 67 -23.31 15.36 -10.90
CA LYS A 67 -23.68 15.63 -9.50
C LYS A 67 -23.60 17.10 -9.09
N ASP A 68 -22.74 17.89 -9.74
CA ASP A 68 -22.59 19.33 -9.47
C ASP A 68 -23.64 20.14 -10.25
N ILE A 69 -24.10 19.69 -11.41
CA ILE A 69 -25.01 20.45 -12.30
C ILE A 69 -26.46 19.95 -12.30
N ARG A 70 -26.73 18.75 -11.78
CA ARG A 70 -28.04 18.10 -11.86
C ARG A 70 -29.18 18.90 -11.23
N HIS A 71 -28.90 19.72 -10.22
CA HIS A 71 -29.91 20.51 -9.52
C HIS A 71 -30.65 21.44 -10.49
N LYS A 72 -29.94 22.02 -11.46
CA LYS A 72 -30.52 22.94 -12.45
C LYS A 72 -31.58 22.30 -13.35
N TYR A 73 -31.38 21.04 -13.72
CA TYR A 73 -32.24 20.34 -14.67
C TYR A 73 -33.39 19.59 -14.00
N VAL A 74 -33.27 19.27 -12.71
CA VAL A 74 -34.35 18.62 -11.96
C VAL A 74 -35.36 19.67 -11.49
N GLU A 75 -34.90 20.85 -11.05
CA GLU A 75 -35.80 21.96 -10.69
C GLU A 75 -36.54 22.51 -11.92
N GLU A 76 -35.86 22.69 -13.06
CA GLU A 76 -36.49 23.12 -14.32
C GLU A 76 -37.55 22.12 -14.83
N ALA A 77 -37.44 20.83 -14.49
CA ALA A 77 -38.46 19.84 -14.82
C ALA A 77 -39.66 19.85 -13.85
N GLU A 78 -39.52 20.39 -12.63
CA GLU A 78 -40.61 20.54 -11.67
C GLU A 78 -41.37 21.86 -11.86
N ASP A 79 -40.73 22.91 -12.40
CA ASP A 79 -41.35 24.20 -12.69
C ASP A 79 -42.12 24.23 -14.04
N ASP A 80 -41.86 23.29 -14.95
CA ASP A 80 -42.52 23.18 -16.27
C ASP A 80 -43.76 22.25 -16.30
N ASP A 81 -44.14 21.63 -15.17
CA ASP A 81 -45.37 20.82 -14.96
C ASP A 81 -46.42 21.56 -14.10
#